data_AF-A0A7V1H3Z2-F1
#
_entry.id   AF-A0A7V1H3Z2-F1
#
_cell.length_a   1.000
_cell.length_b   1.000
_cell.length_c   1.000
_cell.angle_alpha   90.00
_cell.angle_beta   90.00
_cell.angle_gamma   90.00
#
_symmetry.space_group_name_H-M   'P 1'
#
loop_
_entity.id
_entity.type
_entity.pdbx_description
1 polymer ?
#
loop_
_entity_poly.entity_id
_entity_poly.type
_entity_poly.pdbx_seq_one_letter_code
_entity_poly.pdbx_strand_id
1 'polypeptide(L)' 'MIEEAVPFNPVSLTVASENFKFSTAVAAFALILKDPEYKGSADCDLVLELDEQSIGIDREGYRKEFSGLVKMAQWLGVK' A
#
# COMPACT_ATOMS: atom_id res chain seq x y z
N MET A 1 -30.23 13.50 -17.95
CA MET A 1 -28.98 13.62 -17.19
C MET A 1 -29.40 13.76 -15.73
N ILE A 2 -29.05 12.78 -14.89
CA ILE A 2 -29.37 12.83 -13.45
C ILE A 2 -28.05 13.12 -12.76
N GLU A 3 -27.97 14.26 -12.09
CA GLU A 3 -26.82 14.66 -11.29
C GLU A 3 -27.19 14.43 -9.82
N GLU A 4 -26.73 13.30 -9.26
CA GLU A 4 -26.82 13.04 -7.83
C GLU A 4 -25.45 13.26 -7.21
N ALA A 5 -25.38 14.11 -6.18
CA ALA A 5 -24.12 14.41 -5.51
C ALA A 5 -23.65 13.17 -4.74
N VAL A 6 -22.47 12.67 -5.06
CA VAL A 6 -21.85 11.58 -4.31
C VAL A 6 -21.49 12.12 -2.91
N PRO A 7 -22.09 11.57 -1.84
CA PRO A 7 -21.81 12.06 -0.49
C PRO A 7 -20.34 11.79 -0.13
N PHE A 8 -19.65 12.82 0.34
CA PHE A 8 -18.27 12.71 0.79
C PHE A 8 -18.22 12.19 2.23
N ASN A 9 -17.95 10.89 2.38
CA ASN A 9 -17.83 10.23 3.68
C ASN A 9 -16.43 9.58 3.81
N PRO A 10 -15.41 10.33 4.25
CA PRO A 10 -14.05 9.81 4.35
C PRO A 10 -13.95 8.74 5.44
N VAL A 11 -13.21 7.67 5.12
CA VAL A 11 -12.96 6.54 6.02
C VAL A 11 -11.47 6.55 6.40
N SER A 12 -11.15 6.30 7.67
CA SER A 12 -9.75 6.23 8.11
C SER A 12 -9.03 5.04 7.47
N LEU A 13 -7.73 5.19 7.21
CA LEU A 13 -6.92 4.13 6.62
C LEU A 13 -6.97 2.83 7.45
N THR A 14 -7.06 2.95 8.77
CA THR A 14 -7.16 1.81 9.71
C THR A 14 -8.37 0.92 9.46
N VAL A 15 -9.50 1.49 9.02
CA VAL A 15 -10.74 0.76 8.74
C VAL A 15 -11.08 0.70 7.25
N ALA A 16 -10.14 1.13 6.40
CA ALA A 16 -10.25 0.99 4.95
C ALA A 16 -10.23 -0.50 4.55
N SER A 17 -10.73 -0.79 3.34
CA SER A 17 -10.76 -2.16 2.83
C SER A 17 -9.35 -2.73 2.65
N GLU A 18 -9.22 -4.05 2.74
CA GLU A 18 -7.97 -4.77 2.46
C GLU A 18 -7.41 -4.41 1.08
N ASN A 19 -8.27 -4.19 0.08
CA ASN A 19 -7.85 -3.77 -1.27
C ASN A 19 -7.22 -2.38 -1.27
N PHE A 20 -7.83 -1.43 -0.55
CA PHE A 20 -7.33 -0.07 -0.48
C PHE A 20 -5.99 0.00 0.27
N LYS A 21 -5.86 -0.76 1.37
CA LYS A 21 -4.61 -0.89 2.11
C LYS A 21 -3.51 -1.48 1.23
N PHE A 22 -3.80 -2.56 0.51
CA PHE A 22 -2.85 -3.17 -0.43
C PHE A 22 -2.44 -2.22 -1.55
N SER A 23 -3.39 -1.55 -2.22
CA SER A 23 -3.05 -0.61 -3.30
C SER A 23 -2.25 0.58 -2.80
N THR A 24 -2.50 1.03 -1.55
CA THR A 24 -1.70 2.07 -0.89
C THR A 24 -0.29 1.58 -0.61
N ALA A 25 -0.10 0.35 -0.13
CA ALA A 25 1.22 -0.26 0.07
C ALA A 25 2.03 -0.33 -1.25
N VAL A 26 1.39 -0.77 -2.34
CA VAL A 26 2.00 -0.83 -3.67
C VAL A 26 2.40 0.57 -4.16
N ALA A 27 1.52 1.56 -4.00
CA ALA A 27 1.81 2.94 -4.38
C ALA A 27 2.97 3.54 -3.57
N ALA A 28 2.97 3.34 -2.25
CA ALA A 28 4.04 3.78 -1.36
C ALA A 28 5.38 3.14 -1.75
N PHE A 29 5.40 1.85 -2.05
CA PHE A 29 6.60 1.16 -2.51
C PHE A 29 7.12 1.72 -3.84
N ALA A 30 6.23 2.01 -4.79
CA ALA A 30 6.62 2.64 -6.06
C ALA A 30 7.24 4.03 -5.84
N LEU A 31 6.74 4.82 -4.88
CA LEU A 31 7.32 6.12 -4.53
C LEU A 31 8.74 5.97 -3.95
N ILE A 32 8.95 4.99 -3.07
CA ILE A 32 10.27 4.69 -2.49
C ILE A 32 11.28 4.33 -3.59
N LEU A 33 10.86 3.52 -4.58
CA LEU A 33 11.74 3.08 -5.67
C LEU A 33 12.06 4.18 -6.70
N LYS A 34 11.21 5.19 -6.84
CA LYS A 34 11.32 6.16 -7.93
C LYS A 34 12.36 7.24 -7.65
N ASP A 35 12.13 8.06 -6.63
CA ASP A 35 13.02 9.16 -6.26
C ASP A 35 12.75 9.55 -4.80
N PRO A 36 13.79 9.77 -3.97
CA PRO A 36 13.62 10.23 -2.59
C PRO A 36 12.79 11.51 -2.44
N GLU A 37 12.66 12.36 -3.45
CA GLU A 37 11.81 13.57 -3.36
C GLU A 37 10.30 13.24 -3.31
N TYR A 38 9.86 12.12 -3.90
CA TYR A 38 8.43 11.79 -4.00
C TYR A 38 7.92 10.86 -2.90
N LYS A 39 8.82 10.22 -2.13
CA LYS A 39 8.39 9.26 -1.11
C LYS A 39 7.76 9.90 0.13
N GLY A 40 8.04 11.18 0.40
CA GLY A 40 7.55 11.86 1.60
C GLY A 40 7.98 11.10 2.87
N SER A 41 7.00 10.66 3.67
CA SER A 41 7.22 9.83 4.86
C SER A 41 7.10 8.32 4.60
N ALA A 42 7.07 7.88 3.35
CA ALA A 42 7.03 6.46 3.02
C ALA A 42 8.40 5.82 3.19
N ASP A 43 8.42 4.69 3.89
CA ASP A 43 9.56 3.79 4.03
C ASP A 43 9.07 2.33 3.92
N CYS A 44 10.03 1.40 3.85
CA CYS A 44 9.71 -0.03 3.71
C CYS A 44 8.92 -0.57 4.92
N ASP A 45 9.09 0.00 6.12
CA ASP A 45 8.37 -0.42 7.31
C ASP A 45 6.87 -0.07 7.21
N LEU A 46 6.54 1.13 6.75
CA LEU A 46 5.17 1.54 6.45
C LEU A 46 4.53 0.64 5.38
N VAL A 47 5.28 0.30 4.32
CA VAL A 47 4.77 -0.59 3.27
C VAL A 47 4.43 -1.96 3.84
N LEU A 48 5.30 -2.53 4.68
CA LEU A 48 5.06 -3.83 5.31
C LEU A 48 3.89 -3.81 6.28
N GLU A 49 3.72 -2.74 7.05
CA GLU A 49 2.56 -2.58 7.94
C GLU A 49 1.24 -2.58 7.13
N LEU A 50 1.18 -1.81 6.04
CA LEU A 50 0.00 -1.74 5.18
C LEU A 50 -0.28 -3.06 4.47
N ASP A 51 0.77 -3.74 4.01
CA ASP A 51 0.68 -5.05 3.36
C ASP A 51 0.16 -6.11 4.34
N GLU A 52 0.67 -6.16 5.58
CA GLU A 52 0.19 -7.07 6.63
C GLU A 52 -1.28 -6.83 6.98
N GLN A 53 -1.69 -5.56 7.09
CA GLN A 53 -3.09 -5.20 7.33
C GLN A 53 -4.01 -5.44 6.12
N SER A 54 -3.43 -5.84 4.98
CA SER A 54 -4.14 -6.16 3.75
C SER A 54 -4.25 -7.66 3.48
N ILE A 55 -3.78 -8.51 4.40
CA ILE A 55 -3.85 -9.96 4.28
C ILE A 55 -5.32 -10.40 4.37
N GLY A 56 -5.91 -10.59 3.21
CA GLY A 56 -7.26 -11.10 3.00
C GLY A 56 -7.27 -12.38 2.18
N ILE A 57 -8.27 -12.54 1.32
CA ILE A 57 -8.33 -13.67 0.38
C ILE A 57 -7.26 -13.46 -0.72
N ASP A 58 -6.11 -14.10 -0.57
CA ASP A 58 -5.00 -14.09 -1.53
C ASP A 58 -4.90 -15.43 -2.27
N ARG A 59 -5.83 -15.68 -3.21
CA ARG A 59 -5.97 -16.98 -3.90
C ARG A 59 -4.73 -17.36 -4.72
N GLU A 60 -4.12 -16.36 -5.34
CA GLU A 60 -2.98 -16.54 -6.24
C GLU A 60 -1.63 -16.24 -5.57
N GLY A 61 -1.63 -15.78 -4.31
CA GLY A 61 -0.41 -15.53 -3.53
C GLY A 61 0.31 -14.22 -3.84
N TYR A 62 -0.25 -13.34 -4.67
CA TYR A 62 0.42 -12.11 -5.12
C TYR A 62 0.73 -11.13 -3.98
N ARG A 63 -0.13 -11.05 -2.96
CA ARG A 63 0.14 -10.15 -1.82
C ARG A 63 1.30 -10.69 -0.99
N LYS A 64 1.33 -12.00 -0.79
CA LYS A 64 2.45 -12.67 -0.13
C LYS A 64 3.77 -12.49 -0.89
N GLU A 65 3.76 -12.60 -2.22
CA GLU A 65 4.94 -12.36 -3.05
C GLU A 65 5.40 -10.90 -2.98
N PHE A 66 4.46 -9.95 -3.00
CA PHE A 66 4.76 -8.53 -2.81
C PHE A 66 5.45 -8.27 -1.46
N SER A 67 4.96 -8.86 -0.37
CA SER A 67 5.62 -8.80 0.95
C SER A 67 7.08 -9.26 0.89
N GLY A 68 7.35 -10.35 0.17
CA GLY A 68 8.70 -10.86 -0.05
C GLY A 68 9.58 -9.87 -0.81
N LEU A 69 9.05 -9.25 -1.87
CA LEU A 69 9.74 -8.23 -2.67
C LEU A 69 10.14 -7.02 -1.82
N VAL A 70 9.22 -6.51 -0.98
CA VAL A 70 9.48 -5.36 -0.10
C VAL A 70 10.55 -5.68 0.92
N LYS A 71 10.50 -6.87 1.55
CA LYS A 71 11.54 -7.35 2.48
C LYS A 71 12.91 -7.45 1.82
N MET A 72 12.98 -7.92 0.57
CA MET A 72 14.25 -7.94 -0.18
C MET A 72 14.77 -6.53 -0.46
N ALA A 73 13.90 -5.59 -0.85
CA ALA A 73 14.29 -4.19 -1.06
C ALA A 73 14.84 -3.56 0.23
N GLN A 74 14.17 -3.80 1.37
CA GLN A 74 14.65 -3.34 2.68
C GLN A 74 16.04 -3.92 3.00
N TRP A 75 16.25 -5.21 2.77
CA TRP A 75 17.54 -5.87 2.98
C TRP A 75 18.65 -5.31 2.08
N LEU A 76 18.30 -4.94 0.84
CA LEU A 76 19.22 -4.29 -0.11
C LEU A 76 19.53 -2.81 0.26
N GLY A 77 18.91 -2.28 1.31
CA GLY A 77 19.16 -0.93 1.79
C GLY A 77 18.41 0.15 1.02
N VAL A 78 17.30 -0.21 0.36
CA VAL A 78 16.35 0.79 -0.18
C VAL A 78 15.77 1.55 1.02
N LYS A 79 15.99 2.87 1.04
CA LYS A 79 15.56 3.77 2.12
C LYS A 79 14.39 4.62 1.68
#